data_AF-A0A7K6DH49-F1
#
_entry.id   AF-A0A7K6DH49-F1
#
_cell.length_a   1.000
_cell.length_b   1.000
_cell.length_c   1.000
_cell.angle_alpha   90.00
_cell.angle_beta   90.00
_cell.angle_gamma   90.00
#
_symmetry.space_group_name_H-M   'P 1'
#
loop_
_entity.id
_entity.type
_entity.pdbx_description
1 polymer ?
#
loop_
_entity_poly.entity_id
_entity_poly.type
_entity_poly.pdbx_seq_one_letter_code
_entity_poly.pdbx_strand_id
1 'polypeptide(L)'
;SVCEGGELFTWGQNTYGQLGVGSQTTLTPKPQLVERLKGIPLAQIAAGGAHSITVSLSGAVYSWGKNNFGQLGLGDTKDRDCPSYVGALEHWKTVFISCGADHTAVLSKEGLVWTFGAGGSGQLGHNSTRNELLPRVVAELLGARVSHIACGRWEVLVEHTLVYVPSSDKFYFFGSDDEGQLEDERKLNQLIPVPINSPVSTRKSCQSNDHCRYIQSIFKPICYTCNFVNVFMHFTQNSCLNGIATLEDTEVDAWISNSTHWESTKRNIRLIFSSEACINGSFLDKSRDKHFKTSKEVSGVDMSEVKRFHEKISTNQTVYREV
;
A
#
# COMPACT_ATOMS: atom_id res chain seq x y z
N SER A 1 -6.78 15.55 1.20
CA SER A 1 -6.75 14.73 2.44
C SER A 1 -8.15 14.22 2.71
N VAL A 2 -8.28 13.00 3.22
CA VAL A 2 -9.56 12.45 3.70
C VAL A 2 -9.63 12.74 5.21
N CYS A 3 -10.72 13.35 5.66
CA CYS A 3 -10.95 13.65 7.08
C CYS A 3 -11.74 12.51 7.76
N GLU A 4 -11.72 12.47 9.09
CA GLU A 4 -12.37 11.45 9.93
C GLU A 4 -13.89 11.27 9.65
N GLY A 5 -14.54 12.29 9.06
CA GLY A 5 -15.93 12.25 8.57
C GLY A 5 -16.13 11.69 7.15
N GLY A 6 -15.09 11.18 6.48
CA GLY A 6 -15.14 10.71 5.10
C GLY A 6 -15.16 11.81 4.04
N GLU A 7 -15.08 13.07 4.45
CA GLU A 7 -15.04 14.23 3.56
C GLU A 7 -13.67 14.35 2.88
N LEU A 8 -13.69 14.65 1.57
CA LEU A 8 -12.48 14.86 0.78
C LEU A 8 -12.26 16.35 0.53
N PHE A 9 -11.11 16.84 0.97
CA PHE A 9 -10.63 18.17 0.65
C PHE A 9 -9.41 18.14 -0.27
N THR A 10 -9.44 18.99 -1.29
CA THR A 10 -8.40 19.12 -2.33
C THR A 10 -7.98 20.57 -2.49
N TRP A 11 -6.71 20.82 -2.77
CA TRP A 11 -6.13 22.14 -3.02
C TRP A 11 -4.88 22.01 -3.89
N GLY A 12 -4.40 23.13 -4.42
CA GLY A 12 -3.23 23.21 -5.30
C GLY A 12 -3.63 23.46 -6.75
N GLN A 13 -2.84 22.91 -7.67
CA GLN A 13 -3.04 23.11 -9.12
C GLN A 13 -4.26 22.33 -9.62
N ASN A 14 -5.03 22.95 -10.51
CA ASN A 14 -6.27 22.40 -11.05
C ASN A 14 -6.41 22.59 -12.58
N THR A 15 -5.28 22.69 -13.30
CA THR A 15 -5.24 22.92 -14.75
C THR A 15 -6.06 21.92 -15.56
N TYR A 16 -6.16 20.68 -15.10
CA TYR A 16 -6.91 19.60 -15.76
C TYR A 16 -8.12 19.14 -14.95
N GLY A 17 -8.54 19.93 -13.94
CA GLY A 17 -9.61 19.53 -13.04
C GLY A 17 -9.20 18.46 -12.02
N GLN A 18 -7.90 18.25 -11.78
CA GLN A 18 -7.39 17.20 -10.88
C GLN A 18 -7.79 17.36 -9.41
N LEU A 19 -8.36 18.49 -9.02
CA LEU A 19 -8.94 18.67 -7.68
C LEU A 19 -10.39 18.17 -7.60
N GLY A 20 -11.08 17.95 -8.72
CA GLY A 20 -12.45 17.39 -8.70
C GLY A 20 -13.53 18.39 -8.27
N VAL A 21 -13.20 19.68 -8.22
CA VAL A 21 -14.10 20.78 -7.82
C VAL A 21 -14.60 21.60 -9.02
N GLY A 22 -14.48 21.06 -10.24
CA GLY A 22 -14.78 21.75 -11.49
C GLY A 22 -13.59 22.50 -12.10
N SER A 23 -13.73 22.91 -13.37
CA SER A 23 -12.66 23.52 -14.18
C SER A 23 -12.58 25.06 -14.13
N GLN A 24 -13.44 25.71 -13.34
CA GLN A 24 -13.55 27.19 -13.31
C GLN A 24 -12.36 27.89 -12.63
N THR A 25 -11.49 27.14 -11.95
CA THR A 25 -10.34 27.69 -11.21
C THR A 25 -9.11 26.83 -11.49
N THR A 26 -8.00 27.44 -11.88
CA THR A 26 -6.75 26.75 -12.22
C THR A 26 -5.83 26.51 -11.03
N LEU A 27 -6.06 27.21 -9.92
CA LEU A 27 -5.30 27.10 -8.67
C LEU A 27 -6.24 27.34 -7.48
N THR A 28 -6.31 26.38 -6.56
CA THR A 28 -7.09 26.48 -5.32
C THR A 28 -6.12 26.57 -4.14
N PRO A 29 -5.85 27.76 -3.58
CA PRO A 29 -4.82 27.93 -2.55
C PRO A 29 -5.21 27.42 -1.16
N LYS A 30 -6.50 27.10 -0.94
CA LYS A 30 -7.03 26.60 0.33
C LYS A 30 -7.75 25.26 0.11
N PRO A 31 -7.78 24.35 1.10
CA PRO A 31 -8.57 23.13 1.03
C PRO A 31 -10.04 23.41 0.66
N GLN A 32 -10.52 22.78 -0.39
CA GLN A 32 -11.90 22.88 -0.87
C GLN A 32 -12.54 21.49 -0.88
N LEU A 33 -13.79 21.42 -0.43
CA LEU A 33 -14.57 20.19 -0.39
C LEU A 33 -14.91 19.71 -1.81
N VAL A 34 -14.72 18.42 -2.07
CA VAL A 34 -15.16 17.75 -3.29
C VAL A 34 -16.62 17.33 -3.13
N GLU A 35 -17.55 18.26 -3.41
CA GLU A 35 -18.99 18.09 -3.18
C GLU A 35 -19.58 16.82 -3.81
N ARG A 36 -19.06 16.39 -4.97
CA ARG A 36 -19.50 15.19 -5.69
C ARG A 36 -19.32 13.88 -4.91
N LEU A 37 -18.41 13.86 -3.93
CA LEU A 37 -18.11 12.69 -3.10
C LEU A 37 -18.63 12.82 -1.67
N LYS A 38 -19.37 13.90 -1.37
CA LYS A 38 -19.94 14.12 -0.04
C LYS A 38 -20.88 12.99 0.36
N GLY A 39 -20.69 12.45 1.56
CA GLY A 39 -21.49 11.35 2.10
C GLY A 39 -21.04 9.96 1.62
N ILE A 40 -20.02 9.86 0.76
CA ILE A 40 -19.41 8.58 0.41
C ILE A 40 -18.24 8.33 1.38
N PRO A 41 -18.25 7.24 2.15
CA PRO A 41 -17.14 6.95 3.07
C PRO A 41 -15.91 6.51 2.28
N LEU A 42 -14.89 7.37 2.22
CA LEU A 42 -13.66 7.13 1.48
C LEU A 42 -12.63 6.37 2.32
N ALA A 43 -11.99 5.38 1.72
CA ALA A 43 -10.94 4.56 2.33
C ALA A 43 -9.54 5.11 2.02
N GLN A 44 -9.32 5.51 0.76
CA GLN A 44 -8.03 5.97 0.28
C GLN A 44 -8.20 6.98 -0.86
N ILE A 45 -7.23 7.88 -0.99
CA ILE A 45 -7.03 8.74 -2.15
C ILE A 45 -5.58 8.63 -2.62
N ALA A 46 -5.38 8.62 -3.93
CA ALA A 46 -4.08 8.74 -4.57
C ALA A 46 -4.13 9.85 -5.63
N ALA A 47 -3.01 10.54 -5.80
CA ALA A 47 -2.84 11.57 -6.81
C ALA A 47 -1.65 11.18 -7.70
N GLY A 48 -1.86 11.24 -9.02
CA GLY A 48 -0.82 11.09 -10.02
C GLY A 48 -0.22 12.44 -10.43
N GLY A 49 0.33 12.51 -11.64
CA GLY A 49 0.91 13.74 -12.17
C GLY A 49 -0.10 14.87 -12.33
N ALA A 50 -1.28 14.56 -12.90
CA ALA A 50 -2.37 15.51 -13.09
C ALA A 50 -3.75 14.84 -13.04
N HIS A 51 -3.86 13.69 -12.37
CA HIS A 51 -5.11 13.00 -12.12
C HIS A 51 -5.20 12.56 -10.65
N SER A 52 -6.39 12.24 -10.22
CA SER A 52 -6.68 11.74 -8.88
C SER A 52 -7.62 10.55 -8.96
N ILE A 53 -7.48 9.67 -7.99
CA ILE A 53 -8.34 8.50 -7.83
C ILE A 53 -8.62 8.28 -6.36
N THR A 54 -9.81 7.81 -6.04
CA THR A 54 -10.21 7.44 -4.68
C THR A 54 -10.96 6.12 -4.70
N VAL A 55 -10.87 5.40 -3.59
CA VAL A 55 -11.66 4.21 -3.34
C VAL A 55 -12.45 4.40 -2.05
N SER A 56 -13.72 4.03 -2.06
CA SER A 56 -14.60 4.03 -0.89
C SER A 56 -14.43 2.78 -0.03
N LEU A 57 -14.93 2.79 1.21
CA LEU A 57 -14.97 1.60 2.07
C LEU A 57 -15.75 0.42 1.46
N SER A 58 -16.65 0.69 0.50
CA SER A 58 -17.37 -0.36 -0.24
C SER A 58 -16.55 -1.01 -1.36
N GLY A 59 -15.40 -0.43 -1.71
CA GLY A 59 -14.57 -0.80 -2.86
C GLY A 59 -14.94 -0.10 -4.17
N ALA A 60 -15.91 0.81 -4.17
CA ALA A 60 -16.23 1.65 -5.33
C ALA A 60 -15.11 2.66 -5.62
N VAL A 61 -14.73 2.79 -6.89
CA VAL A 61 -13.61 3.61 -7.37
C VAL A 61 -14.11 4.81 -8.17
N TYR A 62 -13.54 5.98 -7.90
CA TYR A 62 -13.80 7.21 -8.65
C TYR A 62 -12.49 7.85 -9.09
N SER A 63 -12.44 8.34 -10.32
CA SER A 63 -11.26 8.98 -10.92
C SER A 63 -11.62 10.31 -11.59
N TRP A 64 -10.67 11.26 -11.60
CA TRP A 64 -10.82 12.56 -12.25
C TRP A 64 -9.46 13.21 -12.56
N GLY A 65 -9.47 14.29 -13.34
CA GLY A 65 -8.31 15.04 -13.81
C GLY A 65 -7.98 14.77 -15.27
N LYS A 66 -6.70 14.88 -15.62
CA LYS A 66 -6.13 14.62 -16.94
C LYS A 66 -6.33 13.15 -17.36
N ASN A 67 -6.66 12.91 -18.62
CA ASN A 67 -6.97 11.58 -19.17
C ASN A 67 -6.37 11.30 -20.56
N ASN A 68 -5.36 12.04 -21.00
CA ASN A 68 -4.80 11.90 -22.36
C ASN A 68 -4.36 10.47 -22.74
N PHE A 69 -4.03 9.64 -21.75
CA PHE A 69 -3.58 8.27 -21.96
C PHE A 69 -4.55 7.22 -21.41
N GLY A 70 -5.73 7.63 -20.93
CA GLY A 70 -6.70 6.71 -20.32
C GLY A 70 -6.45 6.45 -18.83
N GLN A 71 -5.64 7.27 -18.15
CA GLN A 71 -5.29 7.10 -16.72
C GLN A 71 -6.48 7.16 -15.75
N LEU A 72 -7.66 7.56 -16.24
CA LEU A 72 -8.92 7.53 -15.48
C LEU A 72 -9.66 6.19 -15.57
N GLY A 73 -9.36 5.34 -16.57
CA GLY A 73 -9.96 4.01 -16.71
C GLY A 73 -11.43 4.02 -17.18
N LEU A 74 -11.84 5.09 -17.86
CA LEU A 74 -13.25 5.32 -18.25
C LEU A 74 -13.57 4.88 -19.70
N GLY A 75 -12.61 4.27 -20.41
CA GLY A 75 -12.77 3.83 -21.79
C GLY A 75 -12.67 4.95 -22.83
N ASP A 76 -12.22 6.13 -22.42
CA ASP A 76 -11.98 7.28 -23.30
C ASP A 76 -10.70 8.03 -22.87
N THR A 77 -10.35 9.08 -23.62
CA THR A 77 -9.21 9.97 -23.34
C THR A 77 -9.65 11.39 -22.97
N LYS A 78 -10.85 11.55 -22.41
CA LYS A 78 -11.42 12.86 -22.05
C LYS A 78 -11.14 13.19 -20.59
N ASP A 79 -10.58 14.37 -20.35
CA ASP A 79 -10.39 14.90 -19.01
C ASP A 79 -11.73 15.02 -18.26
N ARG A 80 -11.69 14.83 -16.94
CA ARG A 80 -12.87 14.96 -16.06
C ARG A 80 -12.55 15.93 -14.94
N ASP A 81 -13.32 17.00 -14.82
CA ASP A 81 -13.11 18.00 -13.76
C ASP A 81 -13.86 17.69 -12.45
N CYS A 82 -14.57 16.57 -12.43
CA CYS A 82 -15.31 16.04 -11.31
C CYS A 82 -15.08 14.53 -11.19
N PRO A 83 -15.12 13.96 -9.96
CA PRO A 83 -15.08 12.53 -9.73
C PRO A 83 -16.06 11.76 -10.61
N SER A 84 -15.55 10.81 -11.37
CA SER A 84 -16.31 9.93 -12.26
C SER A 84 -16.16 8.48 -11.82
N TYR A 85 -17.28 7.74 -11.79
CA TYR A 85 -17.29 6.35 -11.36
C TYR A 85 -16.61 5.42 -12.38
N VAL A 86 -15.71 4.55 -11.92
CA VAL A 86 -14.99 3.58 -12.77
C VAL A 86 -15.72 2.23 -12.76
N GLY A 87 -16.78 2.12 -13.55
CA GLY A 87 -17.67 0.94 -13.57
C GLY A 87 -16.97 -0.38 -13.92
N ALA A 88 -15.85 -0.35 -14.66
CA ALA A 88 -15.07 -1.54 -14.98
C ALA A 88 -14.50 -2.27 -13.74
N LEU A 89 -14.43 -1.61 -12.58
CA LEU A 89 -13.90 -2.16 -11.33
C LEU A 89 -15.00 -2.56 -10.32
N GLU A 90 -16.28 -2.34 -10.64
CA GLU A 90 -17.41 -2.49 -9.70
C GLU A 90 -17.45 -3.84 -8.98
N HIS A 91 -17.18 -4.92 -9.71
CA HIS A 91 -17.30 -6.28 -9.20
C HIS A 91 -16.02 -6.82 -8.54
N TRP A 92 -14.93 -6.06 -8.55
CA TRP A 92 -13.61 -6.52 -8.11
C TRP A 92 -13.22 -6.00 -6.73
N LYS A 93 -14.09 -5.23 -6.05
CA LYS A 93 -13.87 -4.72 -4.68
C LYS A 93 -12.44 -4.22 -4.44
N THR A 94 -12.15 -3.04 -4.96
CA THR A 94 -10.84 -2.40 -4.77
C THR A 94 -10.56 -2.15 -3.28
N VAL A 95 -9.34 -2.48 -2.85
CA VAL A 95 -8.86 -2.25 -1.48
C VAL A 95 -7.66 -1.30 -1.43
N PHE A 96 -6.95 -1.14 -2.54
CA PHE A 96 -5.80 -0.25 -2.60
C PHE A 96 -5.64 0.36 -3.99
N ILE A 97 -5.17 1.61 -4.03
CA ILE A 97 -4.93 2.39 -5.25
C ILE A 97 -3.54 3.03 -5.23
N SER A 98 -2.91 3.14 -6.40
CA SER A 98 -1.64 3.84 -6.60
C SER A 98 -1.62 4.53 -7.95
N CYS A 99 -0.96 5.70 -8.03
CA CYS A 99 -0.85 6.49 -9.25
C CYS A 99 0.60 6.84 -9.55
N GLY A 100 1.00 6.64 -10.81
CA GLY A 100 2.23 7.22 -11.36
C GLY A 100 1.94 8.58 -11.99
N ALA A 101 2.81 9.07 -12.89
CA ALA A 101 2.58 10.39 -13.49
C ALA A 101 1.35 10.37 -14.42
N ASP A 102 1.25 9.35 -15.26
CA ASP A 102 0.20 9.21 -16.28
C ASP A 102 -0.39 7.78 -16.32
N HIS A 103 -0.22 6.99 -15.26
CA HIS A 103 -0.80 5.65 -15.14
C HIS A 103 -1.36 5.41 -13.73
N THR A 104 -2.22 4.40 -13.63
CA THR A 104 -2.91 4.03 -12.39
C THR A 104 -2.86 2.52 -12.20
N ALA A 105 -2.63 2.10 -10.96
CA ALA A 105 -2.70 0.71 -10.53
C ALA A 105 -3.72 0.55 -9.40
N VAL A 106 -4.44 -0.57 -9.44
CA VAL A 106 -5.53 -0.90 -8.53
C VAL A 106 -5.35 -2.32 -8.03
N LEU A 107 -5.52 -2.53 -6.73
CA LEU A 107 -5.51 -3.85 -6.09
C LEU A 107 -6.91 -4.19 -5.58
N SER A 108 -7.40 -5.35 -5.99
CA SER A 108 -8.64 -5.96 -5.48
C SER A 108 -8.41 -6.69 -4.16
N LYS A 109 -9.49 -6.95 -3.42
CA LYS A 109 -9.46 -7.77 -2.19
C LYS A 109 -8.92 -9.17 -2.44
N GLU A 110 -9.13 -9.71 -3.64
CA GLU A 110 -8.68 -11.04 -4.05
C GLU A 110 -7.20 -11.09 -4.44
N GLY A 111 -6.49 -9.95 -4.38
CA GLY A 111 -5.07 -9.85 -4.72
C GLY A 111 -4.79 -9.68 -6.22
N LEU A 112 -5.82 -9.40 -7.04
CA LEU A 112 -5.65 -9.09 -8.46
C LEU A 112 -5.20 -7.65 -8.66
N VAL A 113 -4.19 -7.47 -9.50
CA VAL A 113 -3.65 -6.15 -9.89
C VAL A 113 -4.20 -5.76 -11.25
N TRP A 114 -4.78 -4.57 -11.31
CA TRP A 114 -5.27 -3.94 -12.53
C TRP A 114 -4.47 -2.67 -12.80
N THR A 115 -4.08 -2.46 -14.05
CA THR A 115 -3.32 -1.28 -14.49
C THR A 115 -3.99 -0.64 -15.69
N PHE A 116 -3.90 0.68 -15.80
CA PHE A 116 -4.44 1.47 -16.92
C PHE A 116 -3.77 2.84 -17.03
N GLY A 117 -3.93 3.50 -18.18
CA GLY A 117 -3.26 4.75 -18.52
C GLY A 117 -2.09 4.57 -19.49
N ALA A 118 -1.05 5.37 -19.32
CA ALA A 118 0.13 5.36 -20.17
C ALA A 118 0.89 4.03 -20.07
N GLY A 119 1.19 3.42 -21.22
CA GLY A 119 1.93 2.16 -21.31
C GLY A 119 3.29 2.26 -21.99
N GLY A 120 3.70 3.45 -22.45
CA GLY A 120 4.88 3.63 -23.31
C GLY A 120 6.21 3.09 -22.74
N SER A 121 6.31 2.97 -21.42
CA SER A 121 7.49 2.47 -20.71
C SER A 121 7.33 1.04 -20.19
N GLY A 122 6.24 0.35 -20.53
CA GLY A 122 5.94 -0.98 -19.97
C GLY A 122 5.39 -0.97 -18.54
N GLN A 123 5.13 0.21 -17.97
CA GLN A 123 4.70 0.40 -16.58
C GLN A 123 3.35 -0.21 -16.23
N LEU A 124 2.61 -0.71 -17.24
CA LEU A 124 1.35 -1.44 -17.06
C LEU A 124 1.55 -2.96 -16.93
N GLY A 125 2.68 -3.51 -17.36
CA GLY A 125 3.01 -4.93 -17.17
C GLY A 125 2.25 -5.89 -18.09
N HIS A 126 1.72 -5.42 -19.22
CA HIS A 126 0.90 -6.23 -20.15
C HIS A 126 1.66 -6.82 -21.33
N ASN A 127 2.99 -6.91 -21.24
CA ASN A 127 3.86 -7.28 -22.35
C ASN A 127 3.63 -6.40 -23.60
N SER A 128 3.37 -5.11 -23.37
CA SER A 128 3.00 -4.15 -24.41
C SER A 128 3.38 -2.74 -24.01
N THR A 129 3.60 -1.88 -24.99
CA THR A 129 3.80 -0.43 -24.81
C THR A 129 2.54 0.40 -25.10
N ARG A 130 1.40 -0.27 -25.32
CA ARG A 130 0.13 0.39 -25.61
C ARG A 130 -0.49 0.97 -24.34
N ASN A 131 -1.16 2.11 -24.50
CA ASN A 131 -2.00 2.66 -23.45
C ASN A 131 -3.26 1.80 -23.27
N GLU A 132 -3.74 1.71 -22.03
CA GLU A 132 -4.97 1.00 -21.68
C GLU A 132 -6.01 2.00 -21.18
N LEU A 133 -7.11 2.13 -21.91
CA LEU A 133 -8.18 3.09 -21.60
C LEU A 133 -9.17 2.58 -20.55
N LEU A 134 -9.19 1.27 -20.35
CA LEU A 134 -9.94 0.58 -19.32
C LEU A 134 -8.95 -0.17 -18.43
N PRO A 135 -9.28 -0.38 -17.14
CA PRO A 135 -8.53 -1.28 -16.28
C PRO A 135 -8.33 -2.63 -16.97
N ARG A 136 -7.07 -3.07 -17.03
CA ARG A 136 -6.70 -4.40 -17.51
C ARG A 136 -5.93 -5.14 -16.43
N VAL A 137 -6.26 -6.43 -16.25
CA VAL A 137 -5.57 -7.28 -15.28
C VAL A 137 -4.13 -7.57 -15.74
N VAL A 138 -3.17 -7.52 -14.81
CA VAL A 138 -1.79 -7.93 -15.06
C VAL A 138 -1.72 -9.46 -15.00
N ALA A 139 -1.73 -10.10 -16.16
CA ALA A 139 -1.91 -11.54 -16.29
C ALA A 139 -0.81 -12.36 -15.59
N GLU A 140 0.42 -11.86 -15.61
CA GLU A 140 1.61 -12.48 -15.04
C GLU A 140 1.57 -12.53 -13.51
N LEU A 141 0.72 -11.71 -12.87
CA LEU A 141 0.50 -11.72 -11.42
C LEU A 141 -0.76 -12.51 -11.03
N LEU A 142 -1.47 -13.11 -11.98
CA LEU A 142 -2.63 -13.94 -11.67
C LEU A 142 -2.21 -15.15 -10.81
N GLY A 143 -2.94 -15.36 -9.71
CA GLY A 143 -2.63 -16.40 -8.74
C GLY A 143 -1.56 -16.01 -7.72
N ALA A 144 -0.82 -14.92 -7.94
CA ALA A 144 -0.05 -14.28 -6.89
C ALA A 144 -1.02 -13.49 -5.99
N ARG A 145 -1.01 -13.75 -4.68
CA ARG A 145 -1.81 -12.96 -3.73
C ARG A 145 -1.06 -11.67 -3.42
N VAL A 146 -1.19 -10.68 -4.28
CA VAL A 146 -0.57 -9.36 -4.09
C VAL A 146 -1.19 -8.67 -2.88
N SER A 147 -0.35 -8.03 -2.05
CA SER A 147 -0.83 -7.22 -0.91
C SER A 147 -0.55 -5.74 -1.08
N HIS A 148 0.46 -5.36 -1.86
CA HIS A 148 0.83 -3.97 -2.04
C HIS A 148 1.28 -3.67 -3.46
N ILE A 149 0.95 -2.48 -3.93
CA ILE A 149 1.35 -1.92 -5.21
C ILE A 149 1.89 -0.50 -5.00
N ALA A 150 2.90 -0.12 -5.76
CA ALA A 150 3.38 1.25 -5.82
C ALA A 150 3.72 1.63 -7.26
N CYS A 151 3.08 2.69 -7.73
CA CYS A 151 3.48 3.37 -8.94
C CYS A 151 4.51 4.44 -8.56
N GLY A 152 5.71 4.33 -9.11
CA GLY A 152 6.77 5.30 -8.88
C GLY A 152 6.85 6.34 -9.99
N ARG A 153 7.41 7.50 -9.60
CA ARG A 153 7.86 8.57 -10.48
C ARG A 153 9.25 8.98 -10.00
N TRP A 154 10.28 8.62 -10.76
CA TRP A 154 11.62 9.20 -10.60
C TRP A 154 11.77 10.39 -11.55
N GLU A 155 12.72 11.29 -11.29
CA GLU A 155 12.90 12.55 -12.01
C GLU A 155 12.58 12.46 -13.52
N VAL A 156 11.60 13.29 -13.92
CA VAL A 156 11.03 13.58 -15.25
C VAL A 156 10.67 12.42 -16.21
N LEU A 157 11.26 11.21 -16.18
CA LEU A 157 11.03 10.22 -17.27
C LEU A 157 10.94 8.74 -16.88
N VAL A 158 11.09 8.35 -15.61
CA VAL A 158 11.04 6.92 -15.24
C VAL A 158 9.68 6.59 -14.63
N GLU A 159 8.87 5.88 -15.40
CA GLU A 159 7.56 5.34 -14.98
C GLU A 159 7.70 3.84 -14.71
N HIS A 160 7.37 3.40 -13.49
CA HIS A 160 7.39 1.99 -13.13
C HIS A 160 6.33 1.64 -12.09
N THR A 161 6.03 0.35 -12.01
CA THR A 161 5.17 -0.25 -11.01
C THR A 161 5.92 -1.34 -10.24
N LEU A 162 5.85 -1.25 -8.93
CA LEU A 162 6.37 -2.21 -7.97
C LEU A 162 5.24 -2.95 -7.30
N VAL A 163 5.41 -4.26 -7.11
CA VAL A 163 4.39 -5.14 -6.53
C VAL A 163 5.03 -6.04 -5.50
N TYR A 164 4.40 -6.19 -4.33
CA TYR A 164 4.83 -7.13 -3.30
C TYR A 164 3.87 -8.32 -3.19
N VAL A 165 4.45 -9.53 -3.20
CA VAL A 165 3.73 -10.80 -3.07
C VAL A 165 4.18 -11.51 -1.78
N PRO A 166 3.40 -11.45 -0.69
CA PRO A 166 3.76 -12.03 0.61
C PRO A 166 3.94 -13.55 0.59
N SER A 167 3.14 -14.26 -0.21
CA SER A 167 3.18 -15.73 -0.25
C SER A 167 4.53 -16.28 -0.70
N SER A 168 5.27 -15.51 -1.50
CA SER A 168 6.60 -15.85 -1.99
C SER A 168 7.70 -14.97 -1.43
N ASP A 169 7.35 -13.96 -0.62
CA ASP A 169 8.24 -12.89 -0.17
C ASP A 169 9.08 -12.29 -1.32
N LYS A 170 8.40 -11.94 -2.41
CA LYS A 170 9.05 -11.42 -3.63
C LYS A 170 8.47 -10.08 -4.02
N PHE A 171 9.34 -9.23 -4.52
CA PHE A 171 8.97 -8.02 -5.22
C PHE A 171 9.02 -8.26 -6.71
N TYR A 172 8.07 -7.69 -7.42
CA TYR A 172 8.02 -7.66 -8.87
C TYR A 172 8.10 -6.23 -9.34
N PHE A 173 8.75 -6.04 -10.48
CA PHE A 173 8.95 -4.74 -11.10
C PHE A 173 8.61 -4.82 -12.59
N PHE A 174 7.97 -3.77 -13.09
CA PHE A 174 7.76 -3.54 -14.52
C PHE A 174 7.68 -2.05 -14.81
N GLY A 175 8.15 -1.63 -15.97
CA GLY A 175 8.37 -0.22 -16.32
C GLY A 175 9.80 0.08 -16.70
N SER A 176 10.12 1.38 -16.74
CA SER A 176 11.46 1.87 -17.07
C SER A 176 12.40 1.70 -15.89
N ASP A 177 13.59 1.17 -16.16
CA ASP A 177 14.66 0.87 -15.20
C ASP A 177 15.90 1.76 -15.40
N ASP A 178 15.70 2.97 -15.96
CA ASP A 178 16.77 3.96 -16.19
C ASP A 178 17.31 4.48 -14.84
N GLU A 179 18.15 3.68 -14.19
CA GLU A 179 19.12 4.18 -13.24
C GLU A 179 20.14 5.01 -14.02
N GLY A 180 20.15 6.33 -13.79
CA GLY A 180 21.09 7.26 -14.39
C GLY A 180 22.55 7.04 -13.95
N GLN A 181 23.13 5.87 -14.21
CA GLN A 181 24.57 5.68 -14.26
C GLN A 181 25.03 5.71 -15.71
N LEU A 182 25.90 6.68 -15.98
CA LEU A 182 26.69 6.81 -17.19
C LEU A 182 27.33 5.47 -17.59
N GLU A 183 27.43 5.28 -18.91
CA GLU A 183 28.14 4.22 -19.66
C GLU A 183 27.29 3.08 -20.27
N ASP A 184 26.76 3.40 -21.47
CA ASP A 184 26.76 2.59 -22.70
C ASP A 184 25.85 1.35 -22.89
N GLU A 185 24.93 1.04 -21.97
CA GLU A 185 23.82 0.11 -22.28
C GLU A 185 22.48 0.70 -21.82
N ARG A 186 21.64 1.15 -22.76
CA ARG A 186 20.23 1.46 -22.47
C ARG A 186 19.57 0.17 -21.99
N LYS A 187 19.32 0.05 -20.68
CA LYS A 187 18.51 -1.04 -20.16
C LYS A 187 17.11 -0.95 -20.79
N LEU A 188 16.60 -2.11 -21.20
CA LEU A 188 15.32 -2.19 -21.89
C LEU A 188 14.20 -2.17 -20.85
N ASN A 189 13.20 -1.31 -21.09
CA ASN A 189 11.95 -1.27 -20.32
C ASN A 189 11.39 -2.67 -20.06
N GLN A 190 11.08 -2.96 -18.80
CA GLN A 190 10.49 -4.23 -18.38
C GLN A 190 8.99 -4.23 -18.67
N LEU A 191 8.57 -4.87 -19.76
CA LEU A 191 7.17 -4.87 -20.22
C LEU A 191 6.26 -5.84 -19.46
N ILE A 192 6.85 -6.74 -18.66
CA ILE A 192 6.16 -7.73 -17.83
C ILE A 192 6.70 -7.66 -16.39
N PRO A 193 5.92 -8.07 -15.38
CA PRO A 193 6.41 -8.19 -14.01
C PRO A 193 7.58 -9.17 -13.90
N VAL A 194 8.76 -8.66 -13.55
CA VAL A 194 9.97 -9.45 -13.30
C VAL A 194 10.26 -9.47 -11.81
N PRO A 195 10.53 -10.65 -11.20
CA PRO A 195 10.90 -10.72 -9.80
C PRO A 195 12.26 -10.05 -9.57
N ILE A 196 12.34 -9.18 -8.56
CA ILE A 196 13.60 -8.63 -8.07
C ILE A 196 14.26 -9.71 -7.21
N ASN A 197 15.34 -10.31 -7.69
CA ASN A 197 16.07 -11.32 -6.93
C ASN A 197 16.83 -10.66 -5.76
N SER A 198 16.54 -11.11 -4.54
CA SER A 198 17.47 -10.94 -3.41
C SER A 198 18.75 -11.74 -3.71
N PRO A 199 19.96 -11.27 -3.37
CA PRO A 199 21.13 -12.15 -3.37
C PRO A 199 20.85 -13.28 -2.38
N VAL A 200 21.13 -14.50 -2.83
CA VAL A 200 21.08 -15.72 -2.03
C VAL A 200 22.09 -15.58 -0.90
N SER A 201 21.63 -15.26 0.31
CA SER A 201 22.43 -15.52 1.51
C SER A 201 22.25 -16.99 1.87
N THR A 202 23.24 -17.78 1.49
CA THR A 202 23.53 -19.11 2.02
C THR A 202 23.18 -19.22 3.50
N ARG A 203 22.09 -19.92 3.81
CA ARG A 203 21.79 -20.65 5.06
C ARG A 203 22.57 -20.20 6.30
N LYS A 204 22.44 -18.93 6.70
CA LYS A 204 22.79 -18.43 8.04
C LYS A 204 21.86 -17.28 8.36
N SER A 205 21.21 -17.36 9.51
CA SER A 205 20.24 -16.41 10.06
C SER A 205 20.64 -14.96 9.82
N CYS A 206 19.98 -14.28 8.88
CA CYS A 206 20.21 -12.87 8.63
C CYS A 206 19.45 -12.07 9.68
N GLN A 207 20.17 -11.25 10.45
CA GLN A 207 19.59 -10.30 11.37
C GLN A 207 18.76 -9.27 10.59
N SER A 208 17.59 -8.92 11.14
CA SER A 208 16.51 -8.12 10.52
C SER A 208 16.93 -6.76 9.95
N ASN A 209 18.04 -6.19 10.41
CA ASN A 209 18.53 -4.90 9.95
C ASN A 209 19.13 -4.93 8.53
N ASP A 210 19.68 -6.05 8.07
CA ASP A 210 20.36 -6.09 6.77
C ASP A 210 19.36 -6.21 5.61
N HIS A 211 18.26 -6.93 5.81
CA HIS A 211 17.19 -7.04 4.81
C HIS A 211 16.44 -5.71 4.63
N CYS A 212 16.13 -5.01 5.73
CA CYS A 212 15.51 -3.68 5.69
C CYS A 212 16.43 -2.64 5.02
N ARG A 213 17.74 -2.69 5.27
CA ARG A 213 18.74 -1.81 4.63
C ARG A 213 18.91 -2.11 3.15
N TYR A 214 18.84 -3.38 2.74
CA TYR A 214 18.89 -3.78 1.34
C TYR A 214 17.64 -3.32 0.58
N ILE A 215 16.45 -3.50 1.16
CA ILE A 215 15.21 -2.98 0.57
C ILE A 215 15.23 -1.44 0.56
N GLN A 216 15.74 -0.77 1.59
CA GLN A 216 16.01 0.67 1.51
C GLN A 216 16.97 1.03 0.37
N SER A 217 18.00 0.21 0.10
CA SER A 217 18.98 0.50 -0.97
C SER A 217 18.42 0.28 -2.37
N ILE A 218 17.51 -0.67 -2.58
CA ILE A 218 16.78 -0.85 -3.84
C ILE A 218 15.72 0.25 -4.00
N PHE A 219 14.94 0.54 -2.96
CA PHE A 219 13.75 1.38 -3.08
C PHE A 219 14.00 2.87 -2.81
N LYS A 220 15.11 3.26 -2.15
CA LYS A 220 15.50 4.68 -2.03
C LYS A 220 15.63 5.34 -3.39
N PRO A 221 16.45 4.85 -4.34
CA PRO A 221 16.58 5.49 -5.65
C PRO A 221 15.31 5.37 -6.51
N ILE A 222 14.48 4.35 -6.27
CA ILE A 222 13.30 4.08 -7.10
C ILE A 222 12.05 4.87 -6.64
N CYS A 223 11.95 5.25 -5.36
CA CYS A 223 10.69 5.74 -4.77
C CYS A 223 10.85 6.91 -3.78
N TYR A 224 11.60 7.96 -4.12
CA TYR A 224 11.81 9.13 -3.25
C TYR A 224 10.53 9.86 -2.81
N THR A 225 9.44 9.73 -3.57
CA THR A 225 8.14 10.39 -3.31
C THR A 225 7.07 9.43 -2.80
N CYS A 226 7.36 8.14 -2.77
CA CYS A 226 6.38 7.12 -2.44
C CYS A 226 6.33 6.91 -0.91
N ASN A 227 5.17 7.16 -0.30
CA ASN A 227 4.86 6.66 1.05
C ASN A 227 5.03 5.13 1.18
N PHE A 228 5.21 4.40 0.07
CA PHE A 228 5.54 2.99 0.05
C PHE A 228 6.78 2.65 0.89
N VAL A 229 7.86 3.46 0.86
CA VAL A 229 9.04 3.18 1.70
C VAL A 229 8.71 3.36 3.17
N ASN A 230 7.93 4.38 3.56
CA ASN A 230 7.56 4.60 4.97
C ASN A 230 6.52 3.60 5.48
N VAL A 231 5.52 3.25 4.67
CA VAL A 231 4.52 2.21 4.98
C VAL A 231 5.18 0.83 5.03
N PHE A 232 6.06 0.52 4.08
CA PHE A 232 6.86 -0.69 4.08
C PHE A 232 7.89 -0.71 5.21
N MET A 233 8.46 0.42 5.64
CA MET A 233 9.35 0.51 6.80
C MET A 233 8.60 0.24 8.11
N HIS A 234 7.37 0.75 8.24
CA HIS A 234 6.47 0.35 9.32
C HIS A 234 6.16 -1.16 9.22
N PHE A 235 5.89 -1.67 8.02
CA PHE A 235 5.58 -3.08 7.81
C PHE A 235 6.77 -4.02 7.98
N THR A 236 8.01 -3.63 7.65
CA THR A 236 9.22 -4.46 7.84
C THR A 236 9.78 -4.40 9.23
N GLN A 237 9.56 -3.28 9.91
CA GLN A 237 9.67 -3.28 11.36
C GLN A 237 8.65 -4.23 11.98
N ASN A 238 7.43 -4.35 11.42
CA ASN A 238 6.40 -5.30 11.87
C ASN A 238 6.53 -6.74 11.30
N SER A 239 7.24 -6.96 10.19
CA SER A 239 7.37 -8.27 9.52
C SER A 239 8.50 -9.12 10.09
N CYS A 240 9.16 -8.65 11.16
CA CYS A 240 10.04 -9.48 11.97
C CYS A 240 9.29 -10.65 12.64
N LEU A 241 7.96 -10.66 12.55
CA LEU A 241 7.12 -11.79 12.89
C LEU A 241 6.72 -12.54 11.61
N ASN A 242 7.61 -13.41 11.13
CA ASN A 242 7.26 -14.45 10.17
C ASN A 242 6.38 -15.57 10.82
N GLY A 243 5.56 -15.19 11.80
CA GLY A 243 4.76 -16.04 12.69
C GLY A 243 3.73 -15.21 13.47
N ILE A 244 2.83 -15.88 14.18
CA ILE A 244 1.85 -15.23 15.08
C ILE A 244 2.62 -14.50 16.18
N ALA A 245 2.33 -13.22 16.40
CA ALA A 245 2.86 -12.47 17.53
C ALA A 245 2.22 -13.01 18.82
N THR A 246 2.95 -13.79 19.59
CA THR A 246 2.48 -14.31 20.88
C THR A 246 3.11 -13.51 22.00
N LEU A 247 2.28 -12.94 22.87
CA LEU A 247 2.73 -12.23 24.05
C LEU A 247 3.17 -13.26 25.11
N GLU A 248 4.48 -13.41 25.32
CA GLU A 248 5.01 -14.32 26.34
C GLU A 248 5.00 -13.65 27.73
N ASP A 249 4.65 -14.43 28.76
CA ASP A 249 4.59 -13.93 30.15
C ASP A 249 5.92 -13.31 30.62
N THR A 250 7.04 -13.84 30.13
CA THR A 250 8.41 -13.38 30.38
C THR A 250 8.69 -11.99 29.81
N GLU A 251 8.13 -11.65 28.64
CA GLU A 251 8.26 -10.33 28.02
C GLU A 251 7.46 -9.28 28.78
N VAL A 252 6.25 -9.63 29.20
CA VAL A 252 5.40 -8.76 30.03
C VAL A 252 6.06 -8.48 31.38
N ASP A 253 6.66 -9.50 32.01
CA ASP A 253 7.40 -9.33 33.26
C ASP A 253 8.64 -8.45 33.08
N ALA A 254 9.32 -8.53 31.92
CA ALA A 254 10.42 -7.65 31.56
C ALA A 254 9.98 -6.18 31.35
N TRP A 255 8.75 -5.96 30.86
CA TRP A 255 8.19 -4.60 30.72
C TRP A 255 7.83 -3.99 32.07
N ILE A 256 7.24 -4.80 32.96
CA ILE A 256 6.79 -4.37 34.29
C ILE A 256 7.97 -4.09 35.22
N SER A 257 9.08 -4.84 35.09
CA SER A 257 10.26 -4.75 35.97
C SER A 257 11.18 -3.54 35.70
N ASN A 258 10.80 -2.62 34.81
CA ASN A 258 11.49 -1.37 34.48
C ASN A 258 12.98 -1.58 34.12
N SER A 259 13.21 -2.19 32.95
CA SER A 259 14.56 -2.41 32.44
C SER A 259 15.21 -1.10 31.97
N THR A 260 16.55 -1.05 32.05
CA THR A 260 17.40 0.04 31.51
C THR A 260 17.27 0.26 30.00
N HIS A 261 16.43 -0.53 29.32
CA HIS A 261 16.21 -0.52 27.88
C HIS A 261 14.77 -0.11 27.53
N TRP A 262 14.22 0.90 28.22
CA TRP A 262 12.85 1.40 27.99
C TRP A 262 12.53 1.72 26.53
N GLU A 263 13.48 2.25 25.75
CA GLU A 263 13.30 2.48 24.31
C GLU A 263 13.10 1.18 23.51
N SER A 264 13.79 0.11 23.90
CA SER A 264 13.60 -1.22 23.30
C SER A 264 12.26 -1.82 23.73
N THR A 265 11.87 -1.65 24.99
CA THR A 265 10.58 -2.07 25.53
C THR A 265 9.42 -1.36 24.82
N LYS A 266 9.51 -0.03 24.68
CA LYS A 266 8.53 0.80 23.97
C LYS A 266 8.43 0.44 22.50
N ARG A 267 9.55 0.10 21.86
CA ARG A 267 9.57 -0.41 20.49
C ARG A 267 8.86 -1.76 20.40
N ASN A 268 9.14 -2.71 21.29
CA ASN A 268 8.50 -4.02 21.31
C ASN A 268 7.00 -3.94 21.57
N ILE A 269 6.57 -3.10 22.52
CA ILE A 269 5.15 -2.79 22.76
C ILE A 269 4.50 -2.26 21.47
N ARG A 270 5.08 -1.23 20.84
CA ARG A 270 4.52 -0.68 19.59
C ARG A 270 4.45 -1.73 18.49
N LEU A 271 5.47 -2.57 18.33
CA LEU A 271 5.45 -3.68 17.36
C LEU A 271 4.32 -4.68 17.67
N ILE A 272 4.18 -5.09 18.93
CA ILE A 272 3.20 -6.06 19.44
C ILE A 272 1.79 -5.48 19.58
N PHE A 273 1.56 -4.17 19.42
CA PHE A 273 0.20 -3.58 19.41
C PHE A 273 -0.18 -2.87 18.09
N SER A 274 0.76 -2.68 17.16
CA SER A 274 0.50 -2.02 15.86
C SER A 274 0.29 -2.96 14.67
N SER A 275 0.51 -4.27 14.83
CA SER A 275 0.17 -5.26 13.81
C SER A 275 -1.32 -5.62 13.87
N GLU A 276 -1.96 -5.86 12.72
CA GLU A 276 -3.34 -6.38 12.68
C GLU A 276 -3.50 -7.78 13.32
N ALA A 277 -2.39 -8.39 13.78
CA ALA A 277 -2.32 -9.66 14.48
C ALA A 277 -2.14 -9.53 16.01
N CYS A 278 -2.15 -8.32 16.57
CA CYS A 278 -1.75 -8.02 17.94
C CYS A 278 -2.73 -8.42 19.06
N ILE A 279 -3.79 -9.15 18.75
CA ILE A 279 -4.66 -9.76 19.76
C ILE A 279 -4.78 -11.27 19.52
N ASN A 280 -3.71 -11.90 19.05
CA ASN A 280 -3.77 -13.29 18.57
C ASN A 280 -2.97 -14.25 19.48
N GLY A 281 -3.15 -14.11 20.79
CA GLY A 281 -2.79 -15.16 21.74
C GLY A 281 -3.95 -16.13 21.94
N SER A 282 -3.90 -17.30 21.28
CA SER A 282 -4.62 -18.55 21.63
C SER A 282 -6.11 -18.70 21.30
N PHE A 283 -6.41 -19.16 20.07
CA PHE A 283 -7.49 -20.15 19.88
C PHE A 283 -6.91 -21.41 19.25
N LEU A 284 -6.47 -22.34 20.09
CA LEU A 284 -6.15 -23.70 19.67
C LEU A 284 -7.42 -24.43 19.22
N ASP A 285 -7.46 -24.81 17.94
CA ASP A 285 -8.06 -25.99 17.27
C ASP A 285 -9.33 -26.68 17.83
N LYS A 286 -10.16 -25.99 18.63
CA LYS A 286 -11.31 -26.60 19.32
C LYS A 286 -12.69 -26.13 18.88
N SER A 287 -12.81 -25.15 17.97
CA SER A 287 -14.11 -24.76 17.42
C SER A 287 -14.42 -25.55 16.12
N ARG A 288 -15.66 -26.07 16.05
CA ARG A 288 -16.16 -26.88 14.93
C ARG A 288 -16.58 -26.06 13.71
N ASP A 289 -16.64 -24.74 13.83
CA ASP A 289 -17.05 -23.80 12.80
C ASP A 289 -15.85 -23.01 12.25
N LYS A 290 -15.79 -22.87 10.93
CA LYS A 290 -14.70 -22.13 10.24
C LYS A 290 -14.69 -20.63 10.53
N HIS A 291 -15.65 -20.11 11.30
CA HIS A 291 -15.87 -18.68 11.52
C HIS A 291 -14.89 -18.07 12.54
N PHE A 292 -14.28 -18.87 13.41
CA PHE A 292 -13.38 -18.43 14.49
C PHE A 292 -11.94 -18.98 14.37
N LYS A 293 -11.51 -19.38 13.16
CA LYS A 293 -10.16 -19.89 12.93
C LYS A 293 -9.18 -18.73 12.69
N THR A 294 -8.12 -18.66 13.48
CA THR A 294 -6.97 -17.79 13.17
C THR A 294 -6.03 -18.51 12.21
N SER A 295 -5.61 -17.83 11.14
CA SER A 295 -4.60 -18.31 10.19
C SER A 295 -3.73 -17.15 9.71
N LYS A 296 -2.73 -17.41 8.87
CA LYS A 296 -2.03 -16.34 8.13
C LYS A 296 -2.97 -15.50 7.24
N GLU A 297 -4.21 -15.96 7.02
CA GLU A 297 -5.21 -15.31 6.19
C GLU A 297 -6.43 -14.74 6.97
N VAL A 298 -6.57 -15.01 8.28
CA VAL A 298 -7.73 -14.59 9.11
C VAL A 298 -7.30 -14.22 10.54
N SER A 299 -7.57 -12.97 10.96
CA SER A 299 -7.29 -12.46 12.32
C SER A 299 -8.47 -12.70 13.28
N GLY A 300 -8.22 -13.00 14.58
CA GLY A 300 -9.26 -13.27 15.58
C GLY A 300 -8.79 -13.06 17.03
N VAL A 301 -9.70 -12.64 17.93
CA VAL A 301 -9.42 -12.00 19.25
C VAL A 301 -9.85 -12.86 20.46
N ASP A 302 -8.93 -13.23 21.38
CA ASP A 302 -9.28 -13.84 22.70
C ASP A 302 -9.43 -12.78 23.81
N MET A 303 -10.67 -12.51 24.20
CA MET A 303 -11.01 -11.50 25.22
C MET A 303 -10.53 -11.86 26.65
N SER A 304 -10.23 -13.13 26.93
CA SER A 304 -9.79 -13.57 28.26
C SER A 304 -8.33 -13.23 28.50
N GLU A 305 -7.47 -13.48 27.50
CA GLU A 305 -6.05 -13.12 27.53
C GLU A 305 -5.84 -11.61 27.47
N VAL A 306 -6.66 -10.88 26.70
CA VAL A 306 -6.67 -9.40 26.72
C VAL A 306 -6.94 -8.87 28.12
N LYS A 307 -7.92 -9.45 28.81
CA LYS A 307 -8.26 -9.04 30.17
C LYS A 307 -7.14 -9.36 31.16
N ARG A 308 -6.53 -10.54 31.06
CA ARG A 308 -5.38 -10.95 31.89
C ARG A 308 -4.18 -10.03 31.69
N PHE A 309 -3.88 -9.66 30.45
CA PHE A 309 -2.83 -8.70 30.12
C PHE A 309 -3.12 -7.31 30.68
N HIS A 310 -4.34 -6.80 30.47
CA HIS A 310 -4.78 -5.50 30.99
C HIS A 310 -4.63 -5.42 32.51
N GLU A 311 -5.05 -6.45 33.23
CA GLU A 311 -4.88 -6.55 34.68
C GLU A 311 -3.39 -6.52 35.07
N LYS A 312 -2.54 -7.28 34.38
CA LYS A 312 -1.10 -7.38 34.66
C LYS A 312 -0.36 -6.05 34.42
N ILE A 313 -0.65 -5.36 33.32
CA ILE A 313 0.04 -4.10 32.96
C ILE A 313 -0.49 -2.88 33.72
N SER A 314 -1.74 -2.93 34.19
CA SER A 314 -2.33 -1.87 35.04
C SER A 314 -1.57 -1.65 36.36
N THR A 315 -0.77 -2.63 36.79
CA THR A 315 0.06 -2.55 38.00
C THR A 315 1.22 -1.56 37.87
N ASN A 316 1.68 -1.23 36.66
CA ASN A 316 2.75 -0.26 36.41
C ASN A 316 2.22 0.93 35.60
N GLN A 317 2.01 2.05 36.28
CA GLN A 317 1.37 3.24 35.72
C GLN A 317 2.18 3.93 34.61
N THR A 318 3.49 3.71 34.55
CA THR A 318 4.35 4.25 33.47
C THR A 318 4.15 3.46 32.18
N VAL A 319 4.08 2.12 32.29
CA VAL A 319 3.84 1.24 31.14
C VAL A 319 2.40 1.36 30.65
N TYR A 320 1.43 1.40 31.57
CA TYR A 320 0.01 1.53 31.26
C TYR A 320 -0.36 2.83 30.50
N ARG A 321 0.43 3.90 30.63
CA ARG A 321 0.21 5.15 29.86
C ARG A 321 0.67 5.07 28.41
N GLU A 322 1.46 4.07 28.07
CA GLU A 322 2.15 3.95 26.77
C GLU A 322 1.59 2.80 25.91
N VAL A 323 0.72 1.95 26.49
CA VAL A 323 -0.08 0.91 25.82
C VAL A 323 -1.51 1.39 25.67
#